data_AF-A0A524J0W4-F1
#
_entry.id   AF-A0A524J0W4-F1
#
_cell.length_a   1.000
_cell.length_b   1.000
_cell.length_c   1.000
_cell.angle_alpha   90.00
_cell.angle_beta   90.00
_cell.angle_gamma   90.00
#
_symmetry.space_group_name_H-M   'P 1'
#
loop_
_entity.id
_entity.type
_entity.pdbx_description
1 polymer ?
#
loop_
_entity_poly.entity_id
_entity_poly.type
_entity_poly.pdbx_seq_one_letter_code
_entity_poly.pdbx_strand_id
1 'polypeptide(L)'
;MDVRDRTANLAIFAAAAVVWLLVGLVLTTRDPVTDPGAGVVGAVLIGLAVALTMIPLMWLTVFGRHRQIAYRGDWARAIRRASWVGIVVAVLIVLRLQGLLELPIALFMIALAVIAEATLSADR
;
A
#
# COMPACT_ATOMS: atom_id res chain seq x y z
N MET A 1 -1.23 21.31 -12.26
CA MET A 1 -1.63 20.58 -11.05
C MET A 1 -2.34 21.55 -10.14
N ASP A 2 -3.61 21.31 -9.85
CA ASP A 2 -4.38 22.20 -8.98
C ASP A 2 -3.83 22.19 -7.55
N VAL A 3 -4.06 23.29 -6.82
CA VAL A 3 -3.64 23.43 -5.42
C VAL A 3 -4.19 22.27 -4.59
N ARG A 4 -5.44 21.86 -4.85
CA ARG A 4 -6.10 20.73 -4.16
C ARG A 4 -5.33 19.41 -4.34
N ASP A 5 -4.98 19.05 -5.57
CA ASP A 5 -4.22 17.83 -5.84
C ASP A 5 -2.82 17.89 -5.22
N ARG A 6 -2.19 19.08 -5.24
CA ARG A 6 -0.88 19.28 -4.61
C ARG A 6 -0.96 19.08 -3.11
N THR A 7 -1.95 19.71 -2.46
CA THR A 7 -2.17 19.55 -1.02
C THR A 7 -2.49 18.11 -0.65
N ALA A 8 -3.29 17.40 -1.46
CA ALA A 8 -3.60 15.99 -1.24
C ALA A 8 -2.35 15.11 -1.33
N ASN A 9 -1.50 15.30 -2.34
CA ASN A 9 -0.25 14.55 -2.46
C ASN A 9 0.69 14.80 -1.26
N LEU A 10 0.87 16.07 -0.86
CA LEU A 10 1.70 16.41 0.29
C LEU A 10 1.14 15.84 1.60
N ALA A 11 -0.18 15.93 1.80
CA ALA A 11 -0.83 15.39 2.99
C ALA A 11 -0.70 13.86 3.07
N ILE A 12 -0.85 13.15 1.96
CA ILE A 12 -0.70 11.70 1.92
C ILE A 12 0.76 11.28 2.14
N PHE A 13 1.73 12.00 1.56
CA PHE A 13 3.15 11.75 1.85
C PHE A 13 3.50 12.03 3.31
N ALA A 14 2.96 13.11 3.91
CA ALA A 14 3.15 13.39 5.32
C ALA A 14 2.55 12.27 6.19
N ALA A 15 1.34 11.79 5.86
CA ALA A 15 0.74 10.63 6.53
C ALA A 15 1.62 9.37 6.38
N ALA A 16 2.15 9.10 5.18
CA ALA A 16 3.09 8.00 4.94
C ALA A 16 4.32 8.10 5.86
N ALA A 17 4.92 9.29 5.97
CA ALA A 17 6.07 9.52 6.84
C ALA A 17 5.74 9.23 8.31
N VAL A 18 4.58 9.68 8.80
CA VAL A 18 4.12 9.38 10.16
C VAL A 18 3.96 7.87 10.37
N VAL A 19 3.35 7.15 9.43
CA VAL A 19 3.18 5.69 9.57
C VAL A 19 4.54 4.98 9.53
N TRP A 20 5.49 5.43 8.71
CA TRP A 20 6.86 4.89 8.74
C TRP A 20 7.57 5.10 10.08
N LEU A 21 7.35 6.25 10.75
CA LEU A 21 7.85 6.46 12.11
C LEU A 21 7.23 5.46 13.10
N LEU A 22 5.93 5.20 12.99
CA LEU A 22 5.25 4.18 13.81
C LEU A 22 5.77 2.77 13.55
N VAL A 23 6.04 2.43 12.27
CA VAL A 23 6.70 1.17 11.90
C VAL A 23 8.05 1.07 12.59
N GLY A 24 8.89 2.11 12.48
CA GLY A 24 10.21 2.15 13.12
C GLY A 24 10.12 1.97 14.63
N LEU A 25 9.15 2.62 15.28
CA LEU A 25 8.90 2.46 16.71
C LEU A 25 8.54 1.01 17.06
N VAL A 26 7.58 0.40 16.37
CA VAL A 26 7.15 -0.98 16.66
C VAL A 26 8.29 -1.97 16.45
N LEU A 27 9.00 -1.88 15.32
CA LEU A 27 10.08 -2.81 14.97
C LEU A 27 11.31 -2.69 15.89
N THR A 28 11.51 -1.55 16.55
CA THR A 28 12.66 -1.34 17.45
C THR A 28 12.32 -1.55 18.92
N THR A 29 11.04 -1.58 19.28
CA THR A 29 10.61 -1.68 20.68
C THR A 29 9.89 -2.97 21.03
N ARG A 30 9.44 -3.75 20.05
CA ARG A 30 8.72 -5.01 20.28
C ARG A 30 9.31 -6.15 19.47
N ASP A 31 9.58 -7.25 20.14
CA ASP A 31 10.03 -8.47 19.51
C ASP A 31 8.82 -9.33 19.08
N PRO A 32 8.60 -9.53 17.77
CA PRO A 32 7.47 -10.32 17.27
C PRO A 32 7.54 -11.81 17.58
N VAL A 33 8.69 -12.33 18.02
CA VAL A 33 8.84 -13.74 18.45
C VAL A 33 8.24 -13.94 19.84
N THR A 34 8.42 -12.96 20.73
CA THR A 34 7.91 -13.02 22.11
C THR A 34 6.51 -12.44 22.26
N ASP A 35 6.13 -11.48 21.41
CA ASP A 35 4.80 -10.88 21.34
C ASP A 35 4.22 -11.06 19.93
N PRO A 36 3.42 -12.13 19.69
CA PRO A 36 2.78 -12.36 18.39
C PRO A 36 1.90 -11.19 17.93
N GLY A 37 1.35 -10.40 18.85
CA GLY A 37 0.55 -9.22 18.54
C GLY A 37 1.38 -8.13 17.87
N ALA A 38 2.64 -7.96 18.27
CA ALA A 38 3.57 -7.03 17.62
C ALA A 38 3.85 -7.40 16.16
N GLY A 39 3.88 -8.71 15.85
CA GLY A 39 4.02 -9.20 14.47
C GLY A 39 2.87 -8.75 13.58
N VAL A 40 1.63 -8.94 14.03
CA VAL A 40 0.42 -8.55 13.27
C VAL A 40 0.32 -7.03 13.14
N VAL A 41 0.54 -6.30 14.23
CA VAL A 41 0.51 -4.82 14.22
C VAL A 41 1.59 -4.27 13.29
N GLY A 42 2.81 -4.81 13.34
CA GLY A 42 3.90 -4.46 12.46
C GLY A 42 3.56 -4.70 10.99
N ALA A 43 2.99 -5.86 10.65
CA ALA A 43 2.57 -6.18 9.29
C ALA A 43 1.52 -5.20 8.75
N VAL A 44 0.51 -4.87 9.55
CA VAL A 44 -0.53 -3.90 9.19
C VAL A 44 0.05 -2.50 8.98
N LEU A 45 0.92 -2.05 9.88
CA LEU A 45 1.56 -0.73 9.77
C LEU A 45 2.46 -0.64 8.54
N ILE A 46 3.23 -1.68 8.24
CA ILE A 46 4.09 -1.73 7.04
C ILE A 46 3.23 -1.73 5.78
N GLY A 47 2.20 -2.56 5.71
CA GLY A 47 1.28 -2.57 4.55
C GLY A 47 0.60 -1.22 4.35
N LEU A 48 0.16 -0.57 5.42
CA LEU A 48 -0.42 0.76 5.39
C LEU A 48 0.60 1.81 4.91
N ALA A 49 1.83 1.79 5.45
CA ALA A 49 2.89 2.71 5.06
C ALA A 49 3.23 2.58 3.56
N VAL A 50 3.31 1.35 3.06
CA VAL A 50 3.53 1.08 1.63
C VAL A 50 2.37 1.59 0.79
N ALA A 51 1.11 1.31 1.17
CA ALA A 51 -0.05 1.83 0.44
C ALA A 51 -0.04 3.36 0.38
N LEU A 52 0.11 4.03 1.53
CA LEU A 52 0.19 5.49 1.63
C LEU A 52 1.33 6.08 0.79
N THR A 53 2.48 5.40 0.73
CA THR A 53 3.61 5.82 -0.12
C THR A 53 3.28 5.65 -1.61
N MET A 54 2.56 4.59 -1.96
CA MET A 54 2.21 4.27 -3.35
C MET A 54 1.08 5.13 -3.91
N ILE A 55 0.14 5.63 -3.10
CA ILE A 55 -1.00 6.43 -3.59
C ILE A 55 -0.52 7.65 -4.41
N PRO A 56 0.34 8.54 -3.88
CA PRO A 56 0.84 9.68 -4.64
C PRO A 56 1.63 9.26 -5.87
N LEU A 57 2.45 8.21 -5.77
CA LEU A 57 3.28 7.73 -6.88
C LEU A 57 2.43 7.21 -8.04
N MET A 58 1.41 6.40 -7.74
CA MET A 58 0.47 5.88 -8.74
C MET A 58 -0.38 6.98 -9.36
N TRP A 59 -0.73 8.02 -8.60
CA TRP A 59 -1.44 9.17 -9.14
C TRP A 59 -0.53 10.03 -10.04
N LEU A 60 0.68 10.36 -9.57
CA LEU A 60 1.66 11.20 -10.29
C LEU A 60 2.13 10.55 -11.60
N THR A 61 2.27 9.21 -11.62
CA THR A 61 2.64 8.48 -12.85
C THR A 61 1.56 8.60 -13.93
N VAL A 62 0.28 8.49 -13.57
CA VAL A 62 -0.85 8.69 -14.49
C VAL A 62 -0.94 10.15 -14.93
N PHE A 63 -0.85 11.09 -13.99
CA PHE A 63 -0.87 12.53 -14.25
C PHE A 63 0.24 12.95 -15.23
N GLY A 64 1.47 12.46 -15.01
CA GLY A 64 2.59 12.71 -15.91
C GLY A 64 2.38 12.12 -17.30
N ARG A 65 1.82 10.91 -17.38
CA ARG A 65 1.52 10.24 -18.66
C ARG A 65 0.42 10.97 -19.46
N HIS A 66 -0.53 11.59 -18.78
CA HIS A 66 -1.62 12.36 -19.39
C HIS A 66 -1.29 13.84 -19.62
N ARG A 67 -0.01 14.19 -19.80
CA ARG A 67 0.44 15.58 -20.05
C ARG A 67 -0.07 16.58 -19.00
N GLN A 68 -0.09 16.18 -17.73
CA GLN A 68 -0.47 17.02 -16.59
C GLN A 68 -1.96 17.41 -16.53
N ILE A 69 -2.83 16.58 -17.11
CA ILE A 69 -4.28 16.70 -16.99
C ILE A 69 -4.76 15.72 -15.90
N ALA A 70 -5.46 16.22 -14.89
CA ALA A 70 -6.05 15.41 -13.84
C ALA A 70 -7.47 15.00 -14.23
N TYR A 71 -7.74 13.69 -14.34
CA TYR A 71 -9.08 13.19 -14.66
C TYR A 71 -9.88 12.83 -13.40
N ARG A 72 -11.21 12.95 -13.50
CA ARG A 72 -12.11 12.48 -12.45
C ARG A 72 -11.95 10.96 -12.29
N GLY A 73 -11.71 10.52 -11.05
CA GLY A 73 -11.55 9.12 -10.71
C GLY A 73 -10.09 8.63 -10.66
N ASP A 74 -9.11 9.42 -11.11
CA ASP A 74 -7.69 9.04 -11.03
C ASP A 74 -7.25 8.79 -9.58
N TRP A 75 -7.72 9.64 -8.65
CA TRP A 75 -7.49 9.45 -7.22
C TRP A 75 -8.07 8.15 -6.67
N ALA A 76 -9.33 7.84 -6.99
CA ALA A 76 -9.96 6.61 -6.52
C ALA A 76 -9.26 5.36 -7.09
N ARG A 77 -8.79 5.43 -8.34
CA ARG A 77 -8.03 4.36 -8.99
C ARG A 77 -6.64 4.19 -8.36
N ALA A 78 -5.94 5.30 -8.08
CA ALA A 78 -4.64 5.28 -7.41
C ALA A 78 -4.74 4.70 -5.98
N ILE A 79 -5.75 5.14 -5.21
CA ILE A 79 -6.04 4.60 -3.87
C ILE A 79 -6.26 3.10 -3.92
N ARG A 80 -7.17 2.64 -4.78
CA ARG A 80 -7.49 1.21 -4.88
C ARG A 80 -6.27 0.36 -5.26
N ARG A 81 -5.51 0.78 -6.27
CA ARG A 81 -4.30 0.05 -6.72
C ARG A 81 -3.23 0.01 -5.64
N ALA A 82 -3.02 1.12 -4.93
CA ALA A 82 -2.08 1.17 -3.83
C ALA A 82 -2.54 0.33 -2.64
N SER A 83 -3.85 0.26 -2.36
CA SER A 83 -4.43 -0.61 -1.34
C SER A 83 -4.12 -2.08 -1.63
N TRP A 84 -4.22 -2.53 -2.88
CA TRP A 84 -3.82 -3.90 -3.24
C TRP A 84 -2.36 -4.19 -2.91
N VAL A 85 -1.45 -3.25 -3.21
CA VAL A 85 -0.03 -3.40 -2.87
C VAL A 85 0.15 -3.50 -1.35
N GLY A 86 -0.48 -2.63 -0.58
CA GLY A 86 -0.41 -2.66 0.89
C GLY A 86 -0.97 -3.95 1.50
N ILE A 87 -2.12 -4.43 1.01
CA ILE A 87 -2.74 -5.68 1.45
C ILE A 87 -1.82 -6.85 1.16
N VAL A 88 -1.30 -6.96 -0.07
CA VAL A 88 -0.36 -8.03 -0.45
C VAL A 88 0.85 -8.00 0.47
N VAL A 89 1.48 -6.83 0.68
CA VAL A 89 2.64 -6.70 1.58
C VAL A 89 2.30 -7.15 3.00
N ALA A 90 1.20 -6.69 3.58
CA ALA A 90 0.79 -7.08 4.94
C ALA A 90 0.58 -8.59 5.06
N VAL A 91 -0.14 -9.20 4.11
CA VAL A 91 -0.41 -10.64 4.12
C VAL A 91 0.90 -11.43 3.98
N LEU A 92 1.79 -11.04 3.07
CA LEU A 92 3.08 -11.72 2.90
C LEU A 92 3.95 -11.65 4.17
N ILE A 93 3.93 -10.53 4.89
CA ILE A 93 4.63 -10.39 6.17
C ILE A 93 4.03 -11.34 7.21
N VAL A 94 2.70 -11.39 7.35
CA VAL A 94 2.05 -12.31 8.29
C VAL A 94 2.38 -13.77 7.97
N LEU A 95 2.28 -14.16 6.69
CA LEU A 95 2.65 -15.51 6.25
C LEU A 95 4.12 -15.82 6.54
N ARG A 96 5.00 -14.83 6.37
CA ARG A 96 6.42 -14.98 6.67
C ARG A 96 6.65 -15.22 8.16
N LEU A 97 5.97 -14.48 9.03
CA LEU A 97 6.07 -14.62 10.48
C LEU A 97 5.55 -15.97 10.96
N GLN A 98 4.54 -16.53 10.28
CA GLN A 98 3.98 -17.84 10.60
C GLN A 98 4.76 -19.02 10.00
N GLY A 99 5.82 -18.76 9.21
CA GLY A 99 6.57 -19.80 8.50
C GLY A 99 5.78 -20.48 7.37
N LEU A 100 4.72 -19.83 6.87
CA LEU A 100 3.84 -20.35 5.80
C LEU A 100 4.14 -19.73 4.43
N LEU A 101 5.06 -18.76 4.36
CA LEU A 101 5.37 -18.07 3.11
C LEU A 101 6.19 -18.97 2.18
N GLU A 102 5.50 -19.53 1.20
CA GLU A 102 6.10 -20.23 0.07
C GLU A 102 6.00 -19.40 -1.21
N LEU A 103 6.98 -19.56 -2.12
CA LEU A 103 7.00 -18.83 -3.40
C LEU A 103 5.69 -18.99 -4.21
N PRO A 104 5.09 -20.20 -4.33
CA PRO A 104 3.81 -20.36 -5.02
C PRO A 104 2.66 -19.58 -4.38
N ILE A 105 2.62 -19.50 -3.04
CA ILE A 105 1.60 -18.73 -2.31
C ILE A 105 1.76 -17.23 -2.59
N ALA A 106 3.00 -16.74 -2.59
CA ALA A 106 3.28 -15.34 -2.91
C ALA A 106 2.82 -14.99 -4.34
N LEU A 107 3.17 -15.83 -5.32
CA LEU A 107 2.76 -15.64 -6.71
C LEU A 107 1.23 -15.72 -6.88
N PHE A 108 0.58 -16.67 -6.20
CA PHE A 108 -0.87 -16.78 -6.21
C PHE A 108 -1.55 -15.53 -5.66
N MET A 109 -1.08 -15.00 -4.53
CA MET A 109 -1.61 -13.77 -3.93
C MET A 109 -1.46 -12.56 -4.86
N ILE A 110 -0.31 -12.44 -5.54
CA ILE A 110 -0.08 -11.38 -6.52
C ILE A 110 -1.02 -11.53 -7.71
N ALA A 111 -1.16 -12.75 -8.25
CA ALA A 111 -2.05 -13.03 -9.36
C ALA A 111 -3.52 -12.71 -9.00
N LEU A 112 -3.95 -13.10 -7.80
CA LEU A 112 -5.30 -12.79 -7.29
C LEU A 112 -5.54 -11.28 -7.21
N ALA A 113 -4.58 -10.51 -6.66
CA ALA A 113 -4.70 -9.05 -6.58
C ALA A 113 -4.76 -8.39 -7.96
N VAL A 114 -3.96 -8.89 -8.92
CA VAL A 114 -3.98 -8.41 -10.32
C VAL A 114 -5.32 -8.72 -10.99
N ILE A 115 -5.83 -9.94 -10.85
CA ILE A 115 -7.12 -10.34 -11.41
C ILE A 115 -8.24 -9.51 -10.79
N ALA A 116 -8.25 -9.35 -9.47
CA ALA A 116 -9.26 -8.55 -8.77
C ALA A 116 -9.23 -7.08 -9.25
N GLU A 117 -8.05 -6.47 -9.40
CA GLU A 117 -7.94 -5.11 -9.94
C GLU A 117 -8.36 -5.03 -11.41
N ALA A 118 -8.09 -6.06 -12.22
CA ALA A 118 -8.51 -6.13 -13.61
C ALA A 118 -10.05 -6.19 -13.72
N THR A 119 -10.70 -7.05 -12.93
CA THR A 119 -12.17 -7.16 -12.87
C THR A 119 -12.79 -5.82 -12.45
N LEU A 120 -12.30 -5.21 -11.36
CA LEU A 120 -12.82 -3.90 -10.89
C LEU A 120 -12.56 -2.74 -11.85
N SER A 121 -11.62 -2.91 -12.79
CA SER A 121 -11.32 -1.92 -13.82
C SER A 121 -12.13 -2.12 -15.10
N ALA A 122 -12.72 -3.31 -15.33
CA ALA A 122 -13.47 -3.63 -16.54
C ALA A 122 -14.93 -3.11 -16.49
N ASP A 123 -15.51 -2.95 -15.30
CA ASP A 123 -16.90 -2.51 -15.10
C ASP A 123 -17.12 -0.98 -15.32
N ARG A 124 -16.16 -0.25 -15.88
CA ARG A 124 -16.23 1.22 -16.09
C ARG A 124 -15.50 1.69 -17.34
#